data_AF-A0A950VRA6-F1
#
_entry.id   AF-A0A950VRA6-F1
#
_cell.length_a   1.000
_cell.length_b   1.000
_cell.length_c   1.000
_cell.angle_alpha   90.00
_cell.angle_beta   90.00
_cell.angle_gamma   90.00
#
_symmetry.space_group_name_H-M   'P 1'
#
loop_
_entity.id
_entity.type
_entity.pdbx_description
1 polymer ?
#
loop_
_entity_poly.entity_id
_entity_poly.type
_entity_poly.pdbx_seq_one_letter_code
_entity_poly.pdbx_strand_id
1 'polypeptide(L)'
;MQPVKSNRGRPIVHTEPWAKITVVLLDRHVAYLDRLAIDIRLKHGKAISRAEIIRGLIEAAFQSNVDLSQADSIGSLVELLTGSPMKNRKTR
;
A
#
# COMPACT_ATOMS: atom_id res chain seq x y z
N MET A 1 -5.30 35.09 28.54
CA MET A 1 -4.35 34.04 28.10
C MET A 1 -5.13 32.99 27.33
N GLN A 2 -4.85 32.77 26.05
CA GLN A 2 -5.50 31.71 25.27
C GLN A 2 -4.70 30.40 25.40
N PRO A 3 -5.35 29.22 25.48
CA PRO A 3 -4.65 27.96 25.63
C PRO A 3 -4.00 27.58 24.30
N VAL A 4 -2.70 27.29 24.33
CA VAL A 4 -1.95 26.75 23.19
C VAL A 4 -2.47 25.34 22.91
N LYS A 5 -3.14 25.15 21.75
CA LYS A 5 -3.50 23.82 21.26
C LYS A 5 -2.22 23.01 21.05
N SER A 6 -2.00 22.01 21.90
CA SER A 6 -0.98 20.98 21.66
C SER A 6 -1.35 20.22 20.39
N ASN A 7 -0.68 20.53 19.28
CA ASN A 7 -0.77 19.72 18.06
C ASN A 7 -0.13 18.36 18.37
N ARG A 8 -0.97 17.39 18.76
CA ARG A 8 -0.59 15.97 18.76
C ARG A 8 -0.35 15.54 17.32
N GLY A 9 0.88 15.10 17.03
CA GLY A 9 1.31 14.62 15.73
C GLY A 9 2.32 15.57 15.10
N ARG A 10 3.62 15.27 15.28
CA ARG A 10 4.68 15.91 14.49
C ARG A 10 4.30 15.76 13.01
N PRO A 11 4.28 16.84 12.20
CA PRO A 11 4.05 16.74 10.77
C PRO A 11 5.01 15.74 10.17
N ILE A 12 4.53 14.84 9.33
CA ILE A 12 5.41 13.92 8.60
C ILE A 12 6.22 14.80 7.64
N VAL A 13 7.51 14.95 7.94
CA VAL A 13 8.43 15.70 7.09
C VAL A 13 8.83 14.76 5.95
N HIS A 14 8.26 14.97 4.79
CA HIS A 14 8.69 14.31 3.55
C HIS A 14 9.84 15.10 2.93
N THR A 15 10.87 14.40 2.45
CA THR A 15 12.04 14.98 1.78
C THR A 15 11.82 15.23 0.29
N GLU A 16 10.75 14.65 -0.27
CA GLU A 16 10.39 14.72 -1.69
C GLU A 16 8.98 15.29 -1.87
N PRO A 17 8.67 15.87 -3.05
CA PRO A 17 7.31 16.30 -3.39
C PRO A 17 6.32 15.15 -3.26
N TRP A 18 5.17 15.42 -2.64
CA TRP A 18 4.13 14.43 -2.47
C TRP A 18 2.75 15.04 -2.74
N ALA A 19 1.82 14.19 -3.19
CA ALA A 19 0.42 14.56 -3.38
C ALA A 19 -0.45 13.72 -2.45
N LYS A 20 -1.46 14.36 -1.85
CA LYS A 20 -2.51 13.64 -1.12
C LYS A 20 -3.49 13.04 -2.13
N ILE A 21 -3.59 11.71 -2.16
CA ILE A 21 -4.56 10.99 -2.98
C ILE A 21 -5.54 10.21 -2.11
N THR A 22 -6.75 10.01 -2.61
CA THR A 22 -7.78 9.15 -2.01
C THR A 22 -8.01 7.97 -2.94
N VAL A 23 -8.00 6.74 -2.40
CA VAL A 23 -8.25 5.51 -3.14
C VAL A 23 -9.41 4.73 -2.50
N VAL A 24 -10.22 4.08 -3.33
CA VAL A 24 -11.25 3.15 -2.87
C VAL A 24 -10.67 1.75 -2.90
N LEU A 25 -10.68 1.07 -1.75
CA LEU A 25 -10.20 -0.31 -1.61
C LEU A 25 -11.32 -1.20 -1.10
N LEU A 26 -11.27 -2.46 -1.48
CA LEU A 26 -12.15 -3.49 -0.95
C LEU A 26 -11.78 -3.76 0.52
N ASP A 27 -12.77 -4.04 1.35
CA ASP A 27 -12.58 -4.26 2.79
C ASP A 27 -11.49 -5.30 3.09
N ARG A 28 -11.45 -6.39 2.30
CA ARG A 28 -10.43 -7.43 2.42
C ARG A 28 -8.99 -6.91 2.20
N HIS A 29 -8.80 -5.91 1.33
CA HIS A 29 -7.48 -5.33 1.08
C HIS A 29 -7.08 -4.42 2.24
N VAL A 30 -8.02 -3.65 2.79
CA VAL A 30 -7.78 -2.84 3.99
C VAL A 30 -7.42 -3.74 5.18
N ALA A 31 -8.18 -4.81 5.41
CA ALA A 31 -7.90 -5.78 6.47
C ALA A 31 -6.53 -6.45 6.31
N TYR A 32 -6.13 -6.78 5.08
CA TYR A 32 -4.78 -7.30 4.80
C TYR A 32 -3.69 -6.29 5.16
N LEU A 33 -3.85 -5.02 4.76
CA LEU A 33 -2.87 -3.96 5.08
C LEU A 33 -2.75 -3.74 6.59
N ASP A 34 -3.87 -3.75 7.32
CA ASP A 34 -3.89 -3.60 8.78
C ASP A 34 -3.18 -4.77 9.48
N ARG A 35 -3.44 -6.01 9.03
CA ARG A 35 -2.74 -7.19 9.53
C ARG A 35 -1.24 -7.10 9.28
N LEU A 36 -0.83 -6.73 8.08
CA LEU A 36 0.59 -6.59 7.73
C LEU A 36 1.28 -5.51 8.59
N ALA A 37 0.60 -4.39 8.86
CA ALA A 37 1.12 -3.36 9.75
C ALA A 37 1.33 -3.88 11.19
N ILE A 38 0.39 -4.67 11.71
CA ILE A 38 0.51 -5.34 13.01
C ILE A 38 1.70 -6.31 13.00
N ASP A 39 1.82 -7.16 11.98
CA ASP A 39 2.89 -8.15 11.88
C ASP A 39 4.28 -7.49 11.85
N ILE A 40 4.44 -6.39 11.10
CA ILE A 40 5.68 -5.60 11.06
C ILE A 40 5.98 -5.00 12.44
N ARG A 41 4.95 -4.49 13.13
CA ARG A 41 5.11 -3.92 14.47
C ARG A 41 5.54 -4.97 15.49
N LEU A 42 4.95 -6.17 15.43
CA LEU A 42 5.31 -7.27 16.32
C LEU A 42 6.73 -7.77 16.05
N LYS A 43 7.14 -7.86 14.79
CA LYS A 43 8.49 -8.35 14.41
C LYS A 43 9.61 -7.36 14.69
N HIS A 44 9.38 -6.07 14.45
CA HIS A 44 10.44 -5.06 14.42
C HIS A 44 10.27 -3.93 15.45
N GLY A 45 9.16 -3.92 16.20
CA GLY A 45 8.86 -2.85 17.16
C GLY A 45 8.61 -1.49 16.51
N LYS A 46 8.42 -1.43 15.17
CA LYS A 46 8.20 -0.20 14.40
C LYS A 46 6.78 -0.12 13.88
N ALA A 47 6.15 1.03 14.03
CA ALA A 47 4.82 1.27 13.47
C ALA A 47 5.00 1.71 12.01
N ILE A 48 4.18 1.16 11.12
CA ILE A 48 4.14 1.52 9.71
C ILE A 48 2.68 1.77 9.31
N SER A 49 2.43 2.83 8.56
CA SER A 49 1.10 3.19 8.07
C SER A 49 0.73 2.39 6.81
N ARG A 50 -0.58 2.27 6.53
CA ARG A 50 -1.07 1.68 5.27
C ARG A 50 -0.47 2.36 4.04
N ALA A 51 -0.29 3.68 4.10
CA ALA A 51 0.29 4.45 3.00
C ALA A 51 1.77 4.13 2.78
N GLU A 52 2.55 3.90 3.85
CA GLU A 52 3.94 3.46 3.73
C GLU A 52 4.04 2.04 3.16
N ILE A 53 3.15 1.13 3.56
CA ILE A 53 3.09 -0.21 2.98
C ILE A 53 2.78 -0.13 1.48
N ILE A 54 1.75 0.63 1.09
CA ILE A 54 1.39 0.80 -0.32
C ILE A 54 2.56 1.39 -1.12
N ARG A 55 3.24 2.41 -0.60
CA ARG A 55 4.43 2.98 -1.26
C ARG A 55 5.55 1.96 -1.40
N GLY A 56 5.84 1.17 -0.36
CA GLY A 56 6.84 0.12 -0.43
C GLY A 56 6.52 -0.95 -1.48
N LEU A 57 5.24 -1.31 -1.64
CA LEU A 57 4.79 -2.22 -2.69
C LEU A 57 4.94 -1.63 -4.09
N ILE A 58 4.62 -0.35 -4.27
CA ILE A 58 4.80 0.37 -5.54
C ILE A 58 6.29 0.46 -5.89
N GLU A 59 7.14 0.79 -4.93
CA GLU A 59 8.59 0.86 -5.12
C GLU A 59 9.17 -0.50 -5.50
N ALA A 60 8.75 -1.57 -4.82
CA ALA A 60 9.15 -2.93 -5.16
C ALA A 60 8.72 -3.34 -6.57
N ALA A 61 7.50 -2.94 -6.99
CA ALA A 61 7.02 -3.17 -8.34
C ALA A 61 7.81 -2.35 -9.37
N PHE A 62 8.15 -1.10 -9.07
CA PHE A 62 8.95 -0.24 -9.95
C PHE A 62 10.38 -0.75 -10.14
N GLN A 63 10.98 -1.30 -9.08
CA GLN A 63 12.31 -1.93 -9.12
C GLN A 63 12.28 -3.37 -9.65
N SER A 64 11.09 -3.95 -9.81
CA SER A 64 10.96 -5.27 -10.44
C SER A 64 11.25 -5.14 -11.93
N ASN A 65 12.00 -6.08 -12.51
CA ASN A 65 12.21 -6.15 -13.96
C ASN A 65 10.98 -6.69 -14.71
N VAL A 66 9.77 -6.51 -14.16
CA VAL A 66 8.51 -6.95 -14.76
C VAL A 66 7.87 -5.77 -15.47
N ASP A 67 7.62 -5.91 -16.77
CA ASP A 67 6.88 -4.90 -17.52
C ASP A 67 5.37 -4.99 -17.22
N LEU A 68 4.94 -4.25 -16.19
CA LEU A 68 3.54 -4.18 -15.78
C LEU A 68 2.64 -3.43 -16.76
N SER A 69 3.21 -2.70 -17.74
CA SER A 69 2.41 -1.98 -18.73
C SER A 69 1.68 -2.90 -19.71
N GLN A 70 2.08 -4.18 -19.76
CA GLN A 70 1.40 -5.23 -20.54
C GLN A 70 0.08 -5.68 -19.92
N ALA A 71 -0.21 -5.30 -18.66
CA ALA A 71 -1.47 -5.63 -18.02
C ALA A 71 -2.62 -4.74 -18.53
N ASP A 72 -3.70 -5.38 -18.97
CA ASP A 72 -4.96 -4.75 -19.35
C ASP A 72 -6.04 -4.82 -18.25
N SER A 73 -5.77 -5.55 -17.16
CA SER A 73 -6.70 -5.77 -16.08
C SER A 73 -5.99 -5.99 -14.74
N ILE A 74 -6.74 -5.90 -13.65
CA ILE A 74 -6.21 -6.25 -12.31
C ILE A 74 -5.76 -7.73 -12.28
N GLY A 75 -6.47 -8.60 -13.02
CA GLY A 75 -6.12 -10.02 -13.10
C GLY A 75 -4.76 -10.22 -13.75
N SER A 76 -4.58 -9.69 -14.96
CA SER A 76 -3.29 -9.78 -15.67
C SER A 76 -2.15 -9.10 -14.91
N LEU A 77 -2.42 -8.01 -14.18
CA LEU A 77 -1.42 -7.38 -13.31
C LEU A 77 -0.97 -8.31 -12.17
N VAL A 78 -1.91 -9.02 -11.53
CA VAL A 78 -1.59 -10.02 -10.50
C VAL A 78 -0.82 -11.20 -11.10
N GLU A 79 -1.17 -11.64 -12.30
CA GLU A 79 -0.45 -12.72 -12.98
C GLU A 79 1.00 -12.36 -13.26
N LEU A 80 1.25 -11.16 -13.79
CA LEU A 80 2.61 -10.66 -14.04
C LEU A 80 3.45 -10.60 -12.77
N LEU A 81 2.85 -10.16 -11.65
CA LEU A 81 3.55 -10.03 -10.36
C LEU A 81 3.77 -11.38 -9.64
N THR A 82 2.94 -12.39 -9.90
CA THR A 82 2.99 -13.69 -9.20
C THR A 82 3.59 -14.81 -10.06
N GLY A 83 3.77 -14.57 -11.37
CA GLY A 83 4.17 -15.60 -12.33
C GLY A 83 3.17 -16.76 -12.45
N SER A 84 1.95 -16.60 -11.93
CA SER A 84 0.93 -17.66 -11.86
C SER A 84 -0.36 -17.18 -12.53
N PRO A 85 -0.97 -17.98 -13.42
CA PRO A 85 -2.24 -17.61 -14.05
C PRO A 85 -3.36 -17.55 -12.99
N MET A 86 -4.12 -16.46 -12.99
CA MET A 86 -5.22 -16.26 -12.07
C MET A 86 -6.38 -17.15 -12.52
N LYS A 87 -6.82 -18.05 -11.64
CA LYS A 87 -7.87 -19.03 -11.99
C LYS A 87 -9.16 -18.27 -12.31
N ASN A 88 -9.50 -18.19 -13.60
CA ASN A 88 -10.69 -17.49 -14.11
C ASN A 88 -11.93 -17.91 -13.31
N ARG A 89 -12.37 -17.05 -12.39
CA ARG A 89 -13.61 -17.22 -11.67
C ARG A 89 -14.70 -16.79 -12.64
N LYS A 90 -15.20 -17.74 -13.45
CA LYS A 90 -16.34 -17.50 -14.33
C LYS A 90 -17.47 -16.91 -13.48
N THR A 91 -17.71 -15.61 -13.65
CA THR A 91 -18.95 -14.96 -13.24
C THR A 91 -20.04 -15.60 -14.09
N ARG A 92 -20.90 -16.36 -13.43
CA ARG A 92 -22.23 -16.70 -13.94
C ARG A 92 -23.16 -15.52 -13.67
#